data_AF-A0A942KL89-F1
#
_entry.id   AF-A0A942KL89-F1
#
_cell.length_a   1.000
_cell.length_b   1.000
_cell.length_c   1.000
_cell.angle_alpha   90.00
_cell.angle_beta   90.00
_cell.angle_gamma   90.00
#
_symmetry.space_group_name_H-M   'P 1'
#
loop_
_entity.id
_entity.type
_entity.pdbx_description
1 polymer ?
#
loop_
_entity_poly.entity_id
_entity_poly.type
_entity_poly.pdbx_seq_one_letter_code
_entity_poly.pdbx_strand_id
1 'polypeptide(L)'
;MTPSDLKEIVSQQHIIKTSDYQSERAIRQILSQLRKEGIIFIPSKLGKGIYVRIDQASKEEIDVYAQSQAKHFKTQYFNTMLPMKKYVKDQHLQSLFGQLEDVVSDEGDHD
;
A
#
# COMPACT_ATOMS: atom_id res chain seq x y z
N MET A 1 0.34 20.06 21.08
CA MET A 1 -0.69 19.14 20.56
C MET A 1 -0.04 17.79 20.39
N THR A 2 -0.53 16.77 21.08
CA THR A 2 0.03 15.42 20.95
C THR A 2 -0.49 14.76 19.66
N PRO A 3 0.16 13.68 19.17
CA PRO A 3 -0.35 12.93 18.02
C PRO A 3 -1.77 12.36 18.23
N SER A 4 -2.14 12.04 19.47
CA SER A 4 -3.48 11.53 19.81
C SER A 4 -4.52 12.63 19.65
N ASP A 5 -4.26 13.82 20.21
CA ASP A 5 -5.16 14.98 20.11
C ASP A 5 -5.39 15.36 18.64
N LEU A 6 -4.32 15.34 17.84
CA LEU A 6 -4.41 15.67 16.41
C LEU A 6 -5.28 14.65 15.65
N LYS A 7 -5.16 13.36 15.97
CA LYS A 7 -5.99 12.32 15.36
C LYS A 7 -7.46 12.51 15.69
N GLU A 8 -7.79 12.82 16.94
CA GLU A 8 -9.18 13.11 17.36
C GLU A 8 -9.75 14.30 16.60
N ILE A 9 -9.01 15.41 16.52
CA ILE A 9 -9.40 16.59 15.75
C ILE A 9 -9.65 16.23 14.28
N VAL A 10 -8.72 15.49 13.66
CA VAL A 10 -8.81 15.08 12.25
C VAL A 10 -10.01 14.16 12.02
N SER A 11 -10.33 13.27 12.97
CA SER A 11 -11.45 12.31 12.85
C SER A 11 -12.82 12.99 12.82
N GLN A 12 -12.94 14.18 13.41
CA GLN A 12 -14.17 14.96 13.45
C GLN A 12 -14.36 15.85 12.22
N GLN A 13 -13.33 16.02 11.39
CA GLN A 13 -13.41 16.86 10.20
C GLN A 13 -14.08 16.13 9.02
N HIS A 14 -14.76 16.91 8.18
CA HIS A 14 -15.32 16.43 6.91
C HIS A 14 -14.34 16.57 5.75
N ILE A 15 -13.54 17.65 5.77
CA ILE A 15 -12.57 17.98 4.74
C ILE A 15 -11.24 18.27 5.40
N ILE A 16 -10.17 17.69 4.87
CA ILE A 16 -8.81 17.87 5.35
C ILE A 16 -7.97 18.37 4.19
N LYS A 17 -7.31 19.52 4.37
CA LYS A 17 -6.25 19.98 3.48
C LYS A 17 -4.93 19.74 4.18
N THR A 18 -4.08 18.87 3.64
CA THR A 18 -2.83 18.50 4.32
C THR A 18 -1.88 19.69 4.50
N SER A 19 -1.96 20.68 3.61
CA SER A 19 -1.20 21.93 3.65
C SER A 19 -1.46 22.79 4.89
N ASP A 20 -2.62 22.61 5.53
CA ASP A 20 -3.02 23.41 6.70
C ASP A 20 -2.29 22.95 7.98
N TYR A 21 -1.52 21.87 7.88
CA TYR A 21 -0.80 21.26 8.98
C TYR A 21 0.71 21.36 8.77
N GLN A 22 1.46 21.45 9.87
CA GLN A 22 2.93 21.55 9.84
C GLN A 22 3.62 20.38 9.13
N SER A 23 2.99 19.19 9.12
CA SER A 23 3.54 18.00 8.48
C SER A 23 2.47 17.24 7.72
N GLU A 24 2.47 17.37 6.39
CA GLU A 24 1.56 16.60 5.54
C GLU A 24 1.76 15.08 5.69
N ARG A 25 3.00 14.65 5.96
CA ARG A 25 3.33 13.23 6.15
C ARG A 25 2.66 12.68 7.40
N ALA A 26 2.66 13.43 8.50
CA ALA A 26 1.99 13.04 9.74
C ALA A 26 0.47 12.90 9.51
N ILE A 27 -0.13 13.85 8.79
CA ILE A 27 -1.57 13.76 8.44
C ILE A 27 -1.86 12.54 7.59
N ARG A 28 -1.05 12.24 6.57
CA ARG A 28 -1.23 11.03 5.76
C ARG A 28 -1.10 9.74 6.57
N GLN A 29 -0.26 9.71 7.61
CA GLN A 29 -0.17 8.59 8.55
C GLN A 29 -1.44 8.46 9.40
N ILE A 30 -1.95 9.58 9.93
CA ILE A 30 -3.20 9.63 10.70
C ILE A 30 -4.38 9.14 9.84
N LEU A 31 -4.50 9.61 8.60
CA LEU A 31 -5.53 9.15 7.66
C LEU A 31 -5.45 7.64 7.41
N SER A 32 -4.23 7.09 7.33
CA SER A 32 -4.02 5.64 7.18
C SER A 32 -4.46 4.85 8.43
N GLN A 33 -4.23 5.40 9.62
CA GLN A 33 -4.70 4.81 10.88
C GLN A 33 -6.23 4.85 10.99
N LEU A 34 -6.84 6.01 10.73
CA LEU A 34 -8.29 6.20 10.75
C LEU A 34 -9.01 5.24 9.78
N ARG A 35 -8.42 4.96 8.61
CA ARG A 35 -8.96 3.98 7.66
C ARG A 35 -9.10 2.58 8.28
N LYS A 36 -8.14 2.16 9.12
CA LYS A 36 -8.19 0.85 9.81
C LYS A 36 -9.31 0.80 10.85
N GLU A 37 -9.74 1.96 11.33
CA GLU A 37 -10.83 2.14 12.30
C GLU A 37 -12.18 2.39 11.61
N GLY A 38 -12.24 2.31 10.28
CA GLY A 38 -13.47 2.50 9.50
C GLY A 38 -13.77 3.95 9.12
N ILE A 39 -12.96 4.92 9.56
CA ILE A 39 -13.10 6.33 9.16
C ILE A 39 -12.27 6.56 7.90
N ILE A 40 -12.93 6.60 6.75
CA ILE A 40 -12.28 6.65 5.45
C ILE A 40 -12.33 8.07 4.89
N PHE A 41 -11.16 8.58 4.51
CA PHE A 41 -11.00 9.80 3.74
C PHE A 41 -10.46 9.48 2.34
N ILE A 42 -11.06 10.06 1.31
CA ILE A 42 -10.71 9.86 -0.10
C ILE A 42 -10.17 11.17 -0.70
N PRO A 43 -9.23 11.12 -1.67
CA PRO A 43 -8.76 12.33 -2.35
C PRO A 43 -9.91 13.04 -3.07
N SER A 44 -10.00 14.36 -2.91
CA SER A 44 -11.05 15.16 -3.53
C SER A 44 -10.60 15.78 -4.85
N LYS A 45 -11.56 16.01 -5.75
CA LYS A 45 -11.36 16.78 -6.99
C LYS A 45 -11.02 18.26 -6.73
N LEU A 46 -11.24 18.76 -5.51
CA LEU A 46 -10.95 20.14 -5.12
C LEU A 46 -9.45 20.50 -5.19
N GLY A 47 -8.55 19.52 -5.13
CA GLY A 47 -7.12 19.78 -5.32
C GLY A 47 -6.21 18.74 -4.68
N LYS A 48 -4.91 18.87 -4.99
CA LYS A 48 -3.86 18.02 -4.44
C LYS A 48 -3.77 18.21 -2.92
N GLY A 49 -3.70 17.10 -2.18
CA GLY A 49 -3.61 17.13 -0.72
C GLY A 49 -4.93 17.42 0.00
N ILE A 50 -6.05 17.49 -0.73
CA ILE A 50 -7.38 17.64 -0.15
C ILE A 50 -8.05 16.27 -0.08
N TYR A 51 -8.57 15.95 1.09
CA TYR A 51 -9.27 14.71 1.37
C TYR A 51 -10.66 15.01 1.94
N VAL A 52 -11.65 14.24 1.52
CA VAL A 52 -13.04 14.33 1.99
C VAL A 52 -13.42 13.01 2.64
N ARG A 53 -14.17 13.08 3.73
CA ARG A 53 -14.69 11.90 4.41
C ARG A 53 -15.70 11.17 3.52
N ILE A 54 -15.58 9.85 3.40
CA ILE A 54 -16.31 9.07 2.39
C ILE A 54 -17.84 9.16 2.53
N ASP A 55 -18.33 9.32 3.76
CA ASP A 55 -19.77 9.44 4.09
C ASP A 55 -20.36 10.81 3.72
N GLN A 56 -19.51 11.80 3.43
CA GLN A 56 -19.89 13.14 2.96
C GLN A 56 -19.47 13.38 1.50
N ALA A 57 -18.81 12.41 0.86
CA ALA A 57 -18.37 12.51 -0.51
C ALA A 57 -19.54 12.25 -1.48
N SER A 58 -19.47 12.86 -2.66
CA SER A 58 -20.42 12.54 -3.72
C SER A 58 -20.23 11.09 -4.20
N LYS A 59 -21.31 10.45 -4.66
CA LYS A 59 -21.23 9.10 -5.24
C LYS A 59 -20.18 9.02 -6.35
N GLU A 60 -20.09 10.06 -7.19
CA GLU A 60 -19.12 10.11 -8.28
C GLU A 60 -17.67 10.13 -7.78
N GLU A 61 -17.36 10.87 -6.70
CA GLU A 61 -16.02 10.85 -6.10
C GLU A 61 -15.68 9.46 -5.53
N ILE A 62 -16.65 8.81 -4.89
CA ILE A 62 -16.48 7.45 -4.35
C ILE A 62 -16.21 6.46 -5.49
N ASP A 63 -17.01 6.51 -6.55
CA ASP A 63 -16.89 5.60 -7.71
C ASP A 63 -15.55 5.78 -8.41
N VAL A 64 -15.14 7.03 -8.66
CA VAL A 64 -13.83 7.35 -9.26
C VAL A 64 -12.69 6.84 -8.38
N TYR A 65 -12.77 7.06 -7.05
CA TYR A 65 -11.76 6.57 -6.14
C TYR A 65 -11.69 5.04 -6.14
N ALA A 66 -12.82 4.35 -6.03
CA ALA A 66 -12.89 2.88 -6.05
C ALA A 66 -12.28 2.29 -7.34
N GLN A 67 -12.65 2.85 -8.50
CA GLN A 67 -12.09 2.45 -9.79
C GLN A 67 -10.57 2.67 -9.85
N SER A 68 -10.09 3.82 -9.34
CA SER A 68 -8.66 4.10 -9.28
C SER A 68 -7.89 3.09 -8.43
N GLN A 69 -8.44 2.68 -7.28
CA GLN A 69 -7.83 1.70 -6.39
C GLN A 69 -7.80 0.30 -7.02
N ALA A 70 -8.89 -0.11 -7.67
CA ALA A 70 -8.96 -1.38 -8.40
C ALA A 70 -7.90 -1.44 -9.52
N LYS A 71 -7.76 -0.34 -10.28
CA LYS A 71 -6.72 -0.22 -11.31
C LYS A 71 -5.31 -0.30 -10.71
N HIS A 72 -5.06 0.41 -9.61
CA HIS A 72 -3.76 0.38 -8.94
C HIS A 72 -3.42 -1.04 -8.46
N PHE A 73 -4.37 -1.74 -7.85
CA PHE A 73 -4.19 -3.12 -7.39
C PHE A 73 -3.85 -4.06 -8.56
N LYS A 74 -4.59 -3.97 -9.67
CA LYS A 74 -4.31 -4.75 -10.88
C LYS A 74 -2.89 -4.48 -11.40
N THR A 75 -2.51 -3.20 -11.52
CA THR A 75 -1.16 -2.82 -11.97
C THR A 75 -0.08 -3.35 -11.03
N GLN A 76 -0.25 -3.19 -9.71
CA GLN A 76 0.71 -3.68 -8.71
C GLN A 76 0.86 -5.20 -8.78
N TYR A 77 -0.24 -5.93 -8.98
CA TYR A 77 -0.20 -7.37 -9.14
C TYR A 77 0.65 -7.80 -10.35
N PHE A 78 0.35 -7.25 -11.54
CA PHE A 78 1.03 -7.68 -12.77
C PHE A 78 2.48 -7.16 -12.88
N ASN A 79 2.74 -5.94 -12.43
CA ASN A 79 4.04 -5.30 -12.64
C ASN A 79 5.02 -5.52 -11.48
N THR A 80 4.54 -5.92 -10.31
CA THR A 80 5.39 -6.09 -9.13
C THR A 80 5.27 -7.51 -8.58
N MET A 81 4.07 -7.93 -8.16
CA MET A 81 3.91 -9.20 -7.46
C MET A 81 4.21 -10.42 -8.34
N LEU A 82 3.77 -10.40 -9.59
CA LEU A 82 3.99 -11.51 -10.52
C LEU A 82 5.48 -11.70 -10.88
N PRO A 83 6.23 -10.65 -11.28
CA PRO A 83 7.68 -10.73 -11.45
C PRO A 83 8.42 -11.21 -10.20
N MET A 84 8.05 -10.70 -9.02
CA MET A 84 8.65 -11.13 -7.75
C MET A 84 8.42 -12.62 -7.49
N LYS A 85 7.20 -13.12 -7.71
CA LYS A 85 6.90 -14.55 -7.57
C LYS A 85 7.76 -15.41 -8.50
N LYS A 86 7.96 -14.96 -9.73
CA LYS A 86 8.83 -15.65 -10.68
C LYS A 86 10.28 -15.66 -10.19
N TYR A 87 10.81 -14.51 -9.77
CA TYR A 87 12.17 -14.40 -9.24
C TYR A 87 12.41 -15.35 -8.06
N VAL A 88 11.50 -15.40 -7.08
CA VAL A 88 11.61 -16.31 -5.94
C VAL A 88 11.60 -17.78 -6.38
N LYS A 89 10.76 -18.13 -7.35
CA LYS A 89 10.72 -19.49 -7.89
C LYS A 89 12.01 -19.87 -8.61
N ASP A 90 12.55 -18.96 -9.42
CA ASP A 90 13.80 -19.16 -10.16
C ASP A 90 14.98 -19.31 -9.19
N GLN A 91 15.05 -18.51 -8.12
CA GLN A 91 16.03 -18.66 -7.05
C GLN A 91 15.91 -20.01 -6.32
N HIS A 92 14.69 -20.46 -6.04
CA HIS A 92 14.48 -21.76 -5.40
C HIS A 92 14.91 -22.92 -6.30
N LEU A 93 14.60 -22.85 -7.60
CA LEU A 93 15.08 -23.82 -8.59
C LEU A 93 16.61 -23.83 -8.65
N GLN A 94 17.26 -22.66 -8.71
CA GLN A 94 18.72 -22.55 -8.67
C GLN A 94 19.31 -23.18 -7.40
N SER A 95 18.70 -22.96 -6.23
CA SER A 95 19.18 -23.59 -4.99
C SER A 95 19.06 -25.11 -5.02
N LEU A 96 17.99 -25.66 -5.60
CA LEU A 96 17.79 -27.11 -5.71
C LEU A 96 18.80 -27.73 -6.68
N PHE A 97 19.09 -27.07 -7.81
CA PHE A 97 20.09 -27.54 -8.76
C PHE A 97 21.52 -27.44 -8.21
N GLY A 98 21.86 -26.35 -7.51
CA GLY A 98 23.16 -26.24 -6.85
C GLY A 98 23.37 -27.33 -5.78
N GLN A 99 22.33 -27.63 -4.99
CA GLN A 99 22.36 -28.74 -4.04
C GLN A 99 22.48 -30.11 -4.73
N LEU A 100 21.91 -30.28 -5.92
CA LEU A 100 22.02 -31.52 -6.68
C LEU A 100 23.43 -31.72 -7.24
N GLU A 101 24.06 -30.66 -7.76
CA GLU A 101 25.46 -30.69 -8.21
C GLU A 101 26.43 -31.03 -7.06
N ASP A 102 26.21 -30.45 -5.87
CA ASP A 102 27.02 -30.77 -4.69
C ASP A 102 26.91 -32.25 -4.29
N VAL A 103 25.71 -32.84 -4.34
CA VAL A 103 25.49 -34.27 -4.00
C VAL A 103 26.06 -35.21 -5.06
N VAL A 104 25.92 -34.88 -6.34
CA VAL A 104 26.47 -35.71 -7.44
C VAL A 104 28.00 -35.63 -7.48
N SER A 105 28.59 -34.53 -7.03
CA SER A 105 30.04 -34.38 -6.95
C SER A 105 30.65 -35.16 -5.77
N ASP A 106 29.90 -35.34 -4.68
CA ASP A 106 30.35 -36.07 -3.47
C ASP A 106 30.32 -37.60 -3.65
N GLU A 107 29.49 -38.13 -4.57
CA GLU A 107 29.44 -39.56 -4.89
C GLU A 107 30.47 -40.00 -5.95
N GLY A 108 31.25 -39.07 -6.52
CA GLY A 108 32.21 -39.34 -7.61
C GLY A 108 33.67 -39.59 -7.18
N ASP A 109 34.00 -39.41 -5.89
CA ASP A 109 35.39 -39.46 -5.37
C ASP A 109 35.71 -40.73 -4.55
N HIS A 110 35.01 -41.83 -4.82
CA HIS A 110 35.33 -43.16 -4.29
C HIS A 110 35.64 -44.15 -5.40
N ASP A 111 36.84 -44.07 -5.96
CA ASP A 111 37.55 -45.20 -6.58
C ASP A 111 39.09 -45.02 -6.47
#